data_AF-T0ZC56-F1
#
_entry.id   AF-T0ZC56-F1
#
_cell.length_a   1.000
_cell.length_b   1.000
_cell.length_c   1.000
_cell.angle_alpha   90.00
_cell.angle_beta   90.00
_cell.angle_gamma   90.00
#
_symmetry.space_group_name_H-M   'P 1'
#
loop_
_entity.id
_entity.type
_entity.pdbx_description
1 polymer ?
#
loop_
_entity_poly.entity_id
_entity_poly.type
_entity_poly.pdbx_seq_one_letter_code
_entity_poly.pdbx_strand_id
1 'polypeptide(L)'
;GVTLWAEQIEAESAPEIARALRTFQARYGVPLHLLRDGSPAFRKAMEEVFPGVSQGEDHWHFLDDLGPVVLPDYPALRDTLVKDHGLSRLAERSRTLPTKGKTIEEVERVWMRAVLEWVEAARDHTGGFPFRLAYLEVACRLEAVRRWAGQMVQGNGRRGILLPDMVELKLQVIRLLEREGVSWHRVRTGAEAGLLTELRRASAGGAGASEPP
;
A
#
# COMPACT_ATOMS: atom_id res chain seq x y z
N GLY A 1 7.57 18.60 -13.45
CA GLY A 1 8.72 19.53 -13.33
C GLY A 1 9.77 19.19 -14.38
N VAL A 2 10.70 20.11 -14.63
CA VAL A 2 11.89 19.84 -15.47
C VAL A 2 13.10 19.74 -14.55
N THR A 3 13.86 18.66 -14.62
CA THR A 3 15.11 18.52 -13.88
C THR A 3 16.21 19.29 -14.61
N LEU A 4 16.71 20.37 -14.00
CA LEU A 4 17.79 21.19 -14.56
C LEU A 4 19.19 20.69 -14.16
N TRP A 5 19.27 19.95 -13.07
CA TRP A 5 20.53 19.47 -12.49
C TRP A 5 20.28 18.24 -11.63
N ALA A 6 21.18 17.26 -11.73
CA ALA A 6 21.28 16.13 -10.82
C ALA A 6 22.77 15.83 -10.64
N GLU A 7 23.23 15.78 -9.40
CA GLU A 7 24.62 15.49 -9.04
C GLU A 7 24.61 14.34 -8.05
N GLN A 8 25.47 13.35 -8.31
CA GLN A 8 25.72 12.29 -7.34
C GLN A 8 26.71 12.85 -6.30
N ILE A 9 26.34 12.74 -5.02
CA ILE A 9 27.21 13.08 -3.89
C ILE A 9 27.93 11.82 -3.41
N GLU A 10 29.17 11.97 -2.97
CA GLU A 10 30.01 10.84 -2.52
C GLU A 10 29.64 10.37 -1.10
N ALA A 11 29.07 11.27 -0.31
CA ALA A 11 28.63 10.99 1.06
C ALA A 11 27.48 11.91 1.47
N GLU A 12 26.55 11.39 2.28
CA GLU A 12 25.48 12.18 2.89
C GLU A 12 25.99 12.95 4.13
N SER A 13 27.00 13.79 3.91
CA SER A 13 27.60 14.64 4.95
C SER A 13 27.36 16.11 4.64
N ALA A 14 27.18 16.93 5.68
CA ALA A 14 26.93 18.36 5.50
C ALA A 14 28.00 19.06 4.62
N PRO A 15 29.31 18.79 4.75
CA PRO A 15 30.32 19.40 3.88
C PRO A 15 30.17 19.03 2.40
N GLU A 16 29.87 17.76 2.13
CA GLU A 16 29.71 17.24 0.77
C GLU A 16 28.45 17.81 0.11
N ILE A 17 27.35 17.85 0.85
CA ILE A 17 26.10 18.46 0.40
C ILE A 17 26.31 19.96 0.16
N ALA A 18 26.98 20.67 1.07
CA ALA A 18 27.27 22.08 0.92
C ALA A 18 28.13 22.36 -0.32
N ARG A 19 29.08 21.48 -0.67
CA ARG A 19 29.84 21.57 -1.93
C ARG A 19 28.91 21.52 -3.14
N ALA A 20 28.03 20.52 -3.23
CA ALA A 20 27.08 20.40 -4.34
C ALA A 20 26.14 21.62 -4.43
N LEU A 21 25.63 22.10 -3.29
CA LEU A 21 24.77 23.29 -3.23
C LEU A 21 25.48 24.57 -3.66
N ARG A 22 26.78 24.75 -3.35
CA ARG A 22 27.58 25.88 -3.84
C ARG A 22 27.77 25.81 -5.36
N THR A 23 28.00 24.62 -5.91
CA THR A 23 28.06 24.42 -7.37
C THR A 23 26.73 24.83 -8.02
N PHE A 24 25.60 24.42 -7.44
CA PHE A 24 24.28 24.87 -7.86
C PHE A 24 24.14 26.39 -7.79
N GLN A 25 24.50 27.01 -6.65
CA GLN A 25 24.41 28.47 -6.45
C GLN A 25 25.22 29.25 -7.48
N ALA A 26 26.45 28.80 -7.78
CA ALA A 26 27.30 29.44 -8.76
C ALA A 26 26.71 29.39 -10.18
N ARG A 27 25.96 28.31 -10.50
CA ARG A 27 25.39 28.08 -11.82
C ARG A 27 24.01 28.70 -12.01
N TYR A 28 23.16 28.67 -10.99
CA TYR A 28 21.74 29.01 -11.07
C TYR A 28 21.31 30.14 -10.13
N GLY A 29 22.19 30.60 -9.24
CA GLY A 29 21.90 31.64 -8.27
C GLY A 29 21.20 31.13 -7.00
N VAL A 30 20.56 32.04 -6.28
CA VAL A 30 19.87 31.76 -5.03
C VAL A 30 18.42 31.37 -5.32
N PRO A 31 17.95 30.19 -4.87
CA PRO A 31 16.56 29.79 -5.07
C PRO A 31 15.61 30.58 -4.17
N LEU A 32 14.33 30.64 -4.56
CA LEU A 32 13.27 31.26 -3.75
C LEU A 32 12.87 30.39 -2.55
N HIS A 33 12.94 29.07 -2.72
CA HIS A 33 12.56 28.07 -1.73
C HIS A 33 13.37 26.79 -1.94
N LEU A 34 13.66 26.09 -0.86
CA LEU A 34 14.38 24.82 -0.87
C LEU A 34 13.46 23.72 -0.37
N LEU A 35 13.36 22.63 -1.12
CA LEU A 35 12.77 21.38 -0.66
C LEU A 35 13.89 20.39 -0.38
N ARG A 36 13.86 19.75 0.79
CA ARG A 36 14.85 18.76 1.22
C ARG A 36 14.18 17.53 1.82
N ASP A 37 14.96 16.46 1.91
CA ASP A 37 14.64 15.35 2.80
C ASP A 37 14.67 15.78 4.28
N GLY A 38 14.31 14.86 5.18
CA GLY A 38 14.38 15.05 6.64
C GLY A 38 15.80 15.06 7.23
N SER A 39 16.87 14.99 6.42
CA SER A 39 18.23 14.79 6.91
C SER A 39 18.78 16.04 7.62
N PRO A 40 19.32 15.91 8.85
CA PRO A 40 19.99 17.01 9.54
C PRO A 40 21.19 17.56 8.76
N ALA A 41 21.85 16.72 7.96
CA ALA A 41 23.00 17.11 7.14
C ALA A 41 22.56 18.07 6.02
N PHE A 42 21.46 17.77 5.33
CA PHE A 42 20.88 18.65 4.32
C PHE A 42 20.43 19.97 4.93
N ARG A 43 19.72 19.95 6.05
CA ARG A 43 19.31 21.16 6.76
C ARG A 43 20.50 22.07 7.06
N LYS A 44 21.54 21.53 7.68
CA LYS A 44 22.74 22.30 8.04
C LYS A 44 23.44 22.89 6.81
N ALA A 45 23.62 22.08 5.76
CA ALA A 45 24.26 22.53 4.53
C ALA A 45 23.45 23.63 3.81
N MET A 46 22.12 23.50 3.78
CA MET A 46 21.23 24.51 3.19
C MET A 46 21.24 25.82 3.99
N GLU A 47 21.21 25.76 5.33
CA GLU A 47 21.34 26.94 6.19
C GLU A 47 22.68 27.66 6.00
N GLU A 48 23.76 26.90 5.76
CA GLU A 48 25.10 27.44 5.51
C GLU A 48 25.22 28.11 4.12
N VAL A 49 24.70 27.47 3.07
CA VAL A 49 24.88 27.94 1.67
C VAL A 49 23.83 28.99 1.27
N PHE A 50 22.61 28.88 1.81
CA PHE A 50 21.47 29.75 1.48
C PHE A 50 20.84 30.36 2.76
N PRO A 51 21.59 31.17 3.52
CA PRO A 51 21.07 31.75 4.75
C PRO A 51 19.85 32.64 4.47
N GLY A 52 18.78 32.42 5.24
CA GLY A 52 17.53 33.18 5.11
C GLY A 52 16.58 32.72 4.00
N VAL A 53 16.95 31.73 3.19
CA VAL A 53 16.03 31.10 2.23
C VAL A 53 15.10 30.13 2.96
N SER A 54 13.80 30.24 2.67
CA SER A 54 12.80 29.35 3.26
C SER A 54 13.03 27.89 2.84
N GLN A 55 12.88 26.97 3.81
CA GLN A 55 13.04 25.53 3.59
C GLN A 55 11.73 24.81 3.91
N GLY A 56 11.39 23.82 3.09
CA GLY A 56 10.33 22.85 3.32
C GLY A 56 10.88 21.44 3.27
N GLU A 57 10.21 20.52 3.94
CA GLU A 57 10.45 19.10 3.74
C GLU A 57 9.70 18.64 2.49
N ASP A 58 10.28 17.70 1.77
CA ASP A 58 9.60 17.11 0.64
C ASP A 58 8.30 16.42 1.10
N HIS A 59 7.33 16.39 0.21
CA HIS A 59 6.03 15.79 0.54
C HIS A 59 6.13 14.27 0.77
N TRP A 60 7.20 13.63 0.30
CA TRP A 60 7.32 12.18 0.37
C TRP A 60 7.69 11.76 1.79
N HIS A 61 8.78 12.27 2.33
CA HIS A 61 9.23 11.99 3.70
C HIS A 61 8.21 12.51 4.72
N PHE A 62 7.61 13.69 4.49
CA PHE A 62 6.54 14.18 5.35
C PHE A 62 5.37 13.18 5.45
N LEU A 63 4.94 12.61 4.32
CA LEU A 63 3.86 11.62 4.30
C LEU A 63 4.32 10.25 4.82
N ASP A 64 5.58 9.89 4.64
CA ASP A 64 6.18 8.66 5.17
C ASP A 64 6.18 8.67 6.70
N ASP A 65 6.62 9.77 7.31
CA ASP A 65 6.62 9.99 8.76
C ASP A 65 5.20 10.11 9.34
N LEU A 66 4.30 10.78 8.63
CA LEU A 66 2.93 10.99 9.08
C LEU A 66 2.09 9.71 8.97
N GLY A 67 2.40 8.83 8.03
CA GLY A 67 1.65 7.61 7.78
C GLY A 67 1.45 6.70 9.00
N PRO A 68 2.50 6.31 9.74
CA PRO A 68 2.41 5.56 10.99
C PRO A 68 1.50 6.24 12.04
N VAL A 69 1.47 7.57 12.07
CA VAL A 69 0.66 8.35 13.02
C VAL A 69 -0.81 8.32 12.62
N VAL A 70 -1.11 8.45 11.32
CA VAL A 70 -2.48 8.46 10.79
C VAL A 70 -3.06 7.04 10.69
N LEU A 71 -2.24 6.02 10.46
CA LEU A 71 -2.64 4.64 10.24
C LEU A 71 -2.00 3.68 11.28
N PRO A 72 -2.23 3.91 12.59
CA PRO A 72 -1.57 3.15 13.65
C PRO A 72 -1.95 1.66 13.65
N ASP A 73 -3.13 1.33 13.12
CA ASP A 73 -3.70 -0.02 13.12
C ASP A 73 -3.27 -0.87 11.91
N TYR A 74 -2.66 -0.26 10.88
CA TYR A 74 -2.28 -0.98 9.66
C TYR A 74 -1.23 -2.08 9.90
N PRO A 75 -0.14 -1.86 10.68
CA PRO A 75 0.83 -2.90 10.97
C PRO A 75 0.18 -4.12 11.65
N ALA A 76 -0.69 -3.89 12.64
CA ALA A 76 -1.41 -4.96 13.33
C ALA A 76 -2.32 -5.75 12.37
N LEU A 77 -3.04 -5.05 11.47
CA LEU A 77 -3.84 -5.70 10.44
C LEU A 77 -2.99 -6.60 9.54
N ARG A 78 -1.88 -6.07 8.99
CA ARG A 78 -0.93 -6.83 8.16
C ARG A 78 -0.46 -8.08 8.90
N ASP A 79 0.07 -7.91 10.10
CA ASP A 79 0.71 -8.97 10.87
C ASP A 79 -0.29 -10.09 11.18
N THR A 80 -1.54 -9.72 11.50
CA THR A 80 -2.59 -10.69 11.78
C THR A 80 -3.01 -11.50 10.56
N LEU A 81 -3.05 -10.88 9.37
CA LEU A 81 -3.36 -11.57 8.11
C LEU A 81 -2.26 -12.54 7.68
N VAL A 82 -0.98 -12.18 7.88
CA VAL A 82 0.15 -13.05 7.50
C VAL A 82 0.46 -14.13 8.53
N LYS A 83 0.03 -13.95 9.79
CA LYS A 83 0.24 -14.90 10.88
C LYS A 83 -0.18 -16.32 10.50
N ASP A 84 0.61 -17.31 10.92
CA ASP A 84 0.38 -18.74 10.68
C ASP A 84 0.19 -19.11 9.20
N HIS A 85 0.81 -18.33 8.30
CA HIS A 85 0.72 -18.52 6.85
C HIS A 85 -0.72 -18.43 6.31
N GLY A 86 -1.59 -17.67 6.96
CA GLY A 86 -3.02 -17.57 6.61
C GLY A 86 -3.26 -17.24 5.14
N LEU A 87 -2.65 -16.15 4.65
CA LEU A 87 -2.71 -15.76 3.25
C LEU A 87 -1.96 -16.71 2.31
N SER A 88 -0.78 -17.20 2.70
CA SER A 88 0.01 -18.11 1.86
C SER A 88 -0.74 -19.41 1.57
N ARG A 89 -1.48 -19.95 2.54
CA ARG A 89 -2.32 -21.15 2.35
C ARG A 89 -3.45 -20.93 1.34
N LEU A 90 -4.06 -19.74 1.33
CA LEU A 90 -5.06 -19.37 0.33
C LEU A 90 -4.42 -19.27 -1.07
N ALA A 91 -3.25 -18.65 -1.17
CA ALA A 91 -2.51 -18.55 -2.42
C ALA A 91 -2.07 -19.93 -2.93
N GLU A 92 -1.57 -20.82 -2.07
CA GLU A 92 -1.23 -22.20 -2.41
C GLU A 92 -2.44 -22.98 -2.91
N ARG A 93 -3.59 -22.83 -2.25
CA ARG A 93 -4.85 -23.45 -2.67
C ARG A 93 -5.28 -23.00 -4.07
N SER A 94 -5.07 -21.74 -4.43
CA SER A 94 -5.42 -21.25 -5.78
C SER A 94 -4.70 -22.06 -6.88
N ARG A 95 -3.45 -22.48 -6.62
CA ARG A 95 -2.60 -23.21 -7.58
C ARG A 95 -3.05 -24.65 -7.79
N THR A 96 -3.78 -25.24 -6.84
CA THR A 96 -4.30 -26.62 -6.96
C THR A 96 -5.65 -26.68 -7.65
N LEU A 97 -6.30 -25.53 -7.87
CA LEU A 97 -7.61 -25.45 -8.51
C LEU A 97 -7.51 -25.42 -10.05
N PRO A 98 -8.50 -25.97 -10.76
CA PRO A 98 -8.52 -26.03 -12.23
C PRO A 98 -8.63 -24.64 -12.85
N THR A 99 -8.16 -24.51 -14.09
CA THR A 99 -8.31 -23.30 -14.93
C THR A 99 -9.48 -23.38 -15.91
N LYS A 100 -10.06 -24.57 -16.08
CA LYS A 100 -11.16 -24.83 -17.01
C LYS A 100 -12.17 -25.76 -16.36
N GLY A 101 -13.44 -25.58 -16.70
CA GLY A 101 -14.53 -26.42 -16.23
C GLY A 101 -15.65 -26.50 -17.25
N LYS A 102 -16.38 -27.61 -17.23
CA LYS A 102 -17.52 -27.92 -18.10
C LYS A 102 -18.79 -28.18 -17.29
N THR A 103 -18.66 -28.66 -16.05
CA THR A 103 -19.79 -28.77 -15.11
C THR A 103 -19.86 -27.55 -14.19
N ILE A 104 -21.00 -27.38 -13.51
CA ILE A 104 -21.18 -26.29 -12.54
C ILE A 104 -20.15 -26.37 -11.41
N GLU A 105 -19.83 -27.57 -10.92
CA GLU A 105 -18.83 -27.79 -9.86
C GLU A 105 -17.43 -27.44 -10.33
N GLU A 106 -17.08 -27.77 -11.58
CA GLU A 106 -15.78 -27.41 -12.14
C GLU A 106 -15.67 -25.90 -12.37
N VAL A 107 -16.73 -25.27 -12.91
CA VAL A 107 -16.79 -23.81 -13.09
C VAL A 107 -16.67 -23.08 -11.77
N GLU A 108 -17.31 -23.57 -10.71
CA GLU A 108 -17.16 -22.98 -9.37
C GLU A 108 -15.75 -23.12 -8.82
N ARG A 109 -15.06 -24.24 -9.07
CA ARG A 109 -13.64 -24.37 -8.70
C ARG A 109 -12.72 -23.44 -9.50
N VAL A 110 -13.02 -23.20 -10.77
CA VAL A 110 -12.34 -22.17 -11.57
C VAL A 110 -12.61 -20.78 -11.00
N TRP A 111 -13.84 -20.49 -10.59
CA TRP A 111 -14.18 -19.23 -9.92
C TRP A 111 -13.40 -19.08 -8.61
N MET A 112 -13.33 -20.14 -7.79
CA MET A 112 -12.57 -20.15 -6.54
C MET A 112 -11.10 -19.80 -6.79
N ARG A 113 -10.50 -20.35 -7.85
CA ARG A 113 -9.14 -20.00 -8.26
C ARG A 113 -9.03 -18.52 -8.58
N ALA A 114 -9.90 -18.04 -9.47
CA ALA A 114 -9.86 -16.65 -9.93
C ALA A 114 -10.01 -15.65 -8.77
N VAL A 115 -10.89 -15.93 -7.78
CA VAL A 115 -11.04 -15.02 -6.63
C VAL A 115 -9.86 -15.07 -5.67
N LEU A 116 -9.20 -16.22 -5.51
CA LEU A 116 -8.00 -16.32 -4.68
C LEU A 116 -6.80 -15.63 -5.34
N GLU A 117 -6.63 -15.78 -6.65
CA GLU A 117 -5.63 -15.04 -7.44
C GLU A 117 -5.93 -13.53 -7.41
N TRP A 118 -7.21 -13.14 -7.47
CA TRP A 118 -7.62 -11.75 -7.28
C TRP A 118 -7.29 -11.25 -5.87
N VAL A 119 -7.54 -11.99 -4.79
CA VAL A 119 -7.12 -11.58 -3.44
C VAL A 119 -5.60 -11.40 -3.38
N GLU A 120 -4.85 -12.33 -3.98
CA GLU A 120 -3.38 -12.31 -4.00
C GLU A 120 -2.81 -11.09 -4.72
N ALA A 121 -3.39 -10.74 -5.87
CA ALA A 121 -2.97 -9.62 -6.70
C ALA A 121 -3.05 -8.26 -5.99
N ALA A 122 -3.76 -8.14 -4.86
CA ALA A 122 -3.77 -6.91 -4.06
C ALA A 122 -2.40 -6.58 -3.46
N ARG A 123 -1.50 -7.58 -3.36
CA ARG A 123 -0.15 -7.41 -2.83
C ARG A 123 0.89 -7.10 -3.91
N ASP A 124 0.50 -7.17 -5.18
CA ASP A 124 1.37 -6.90 -6.32
C ASP A 124 1.30 -5.41 -6.68
N HIS A 125 2.15 -4.61 -6.07
CA HIS A 125 2.25 -3.19 -6.34
C HIS A 125 3.64 -2.64 -6.03
N THR A 126 3.97 -1.50 -6.65
CA THR A 126 5.13 -0.69 -6.29
C THR A 126 4.82 0.20 -5.09
N GLY A 127 5.82 0.43 -4.23
CA GLY A 127 5.69 1.26 -3.02
C GLY A 127 5.18 0.49 -1.79
N GLY A 128 5.48 1.00 -0.60
CA GLY A 128 5.15 0.37 0.69
C GLY A 128 4.12 1.16 1.49
N PHE A 129 3.88 0.70 2.72
CA PHE A 129 3.26 1.54 3.74
C PHE A 129 4.11 2.80 3.95
N PRO A 130 3.51 3.99 4.08
CA PRO A 130 2.08 4.27 4.15
C PRO A 130 1.41 4.55 2.79
N PHE A 131 2.18 4.60 1.70
CA PHE A 131 1.73 4.93 0.34
C PHE A 131 0.72 3.93 -0.24
N ARG A 132 0.91 2.65 0.03
CA ARG A 132 0.00 1.58 -0.39
C ARG A 132 -0.42 0.75 0.82
N LEU A 133 -1.72 0.43 0.86
CA LEU A 133 -2.34 -0.32 1.94
C LEU A 133 -2.80 -1.70 1.44
N ALA A 134 -1.90 -2.48 0.83
CA ALA A 134 -2.20 -3.79 0.27
C ALA A 134 -3.00 -4.69 1.21
N TYR A 135 -2.64 -4.72 2.50
CA TYR A 135 -3.29 -5.60 3.46
C TYR A 135 -4.69 -5.14 3.86
N LEU A 136 -4.97 -3.83 3.77
CA LEU A 136 -6.34 -3.31 3.86
C LEU A 136 -7.16 -3.77 2.67
N GLU A 137 -6.59 -3.68 1.46
CA GLU A 137 -7.24 -4.14 0.25
C GLU A 137 -7.50 -5.65 0.27
N VAL A 138 -6.52 -6.46 0.67
CA VAL A 138 -6.67 -7.91 0.90
C VAL A 138 -7.84 -8.18 1.85
N ALA A 139 -7.93 -7.47 2.97
CA ALA A 139 -9.01 -7.67 3.94
C ALA A 139 -10.39 -7.32 3.32
N CYS A 140 -10.48 -6.26 2.53
CA CYS A 140 -11.70 -5.90 1.79
C CYS A 140 -12.06 -6.94 0.71
N ARG A 141 -11.09 -7.47 -0.03
CA ARG A 141 -11.29 -8.52 -1.04
C ARG A 141 -11.76 -9.83 -0.38
N LEU A 142 -11.17 -10.21 0.76
CA LEU A 142 -11.60 -11.36 1.56
C LEU A 142 -13.05 -11.22 2.06
N GLU A 143 -13.46 -10.03 2.49
CA GLU A 143 -14.86 -9.75 2.84
C GLU A 143 -15.82 -9.95 1.67
N ALA A 144 -15.43 -9.52 0.47
CA ALA A 144 -16.19 -9.79 -0.75
C ALA A 144 -16.27 -11.29 -1.04
N VAL A 145 -15.16 -12.03 -0.92
CA VAL A 145 -15.13 -13.49 -1.09
C VAL A 145 -16.03 -14.19 -0.07
N ARG A 146 -16.01 -13.79 1.20
CA ARG A 146 -16.90 -14.32 2.25
C ARG A 146 -18.37 -14.21 1.82
N ARG A 147 -18.77 -13.04 1.31
CA ARG A 147 -20.13 -12.77 0.84
C ARG A 147 -20.48 -13.62 -0.39
N TRP A 148 -19.63 -13.64 -1.42
CA TRP A 148 -19.88 -14.39 -2.65
C TRP A 148 -19.91 -15.90 -2.42
N ALA A 149 -18.95 -16.45 -1.67
CA ALA A 149 -18.94 -17.86 -1.30
C ALA A 149 -20.18 -18.22 -0.47
N GLY A 150 -20.64 -17.32 0.41
CA GLY A 150 -21.91 -17.47 1.13
C GLY A 150 -23.11 -17.58 0.19
N GLN A 151 -23.18 -16.72 -0.82
CA GLN A 151 -24.25 -16.74 -1.83
C GLN A 151 -24.21 -18.01 -2.70
N MET A 152 -23.02 -18.47 -3.09
CA MET A 152 -22.85 -19.71 -3.86
C MET A 152 -23.27 -20.93 -3.05
N VAL A 153 -22.82 -21.06 -1.79
CA VAL A 153 -23.24 -22.17 -0.91
C VAL A 153 -24.75 -22.19 -0.73
N GLN A 154 -25.39 -21.04 -0.51
CA GLN A 154 -26.85 -20.96 -0.40
C GLN A 154 -27.56 -21.32 -1.72
N GLY A 155 -27.06 -20.82 -2.84
CA GLY A 155 -27.60 -21.11 -4.17
C GLY A 155 -27.50 -22.59 -4.53
N ASN A 156 -26.39 -23.24 -4.19
CA ASN A 156 -26.16 -24.65 -4.43
C ASN A 156 -27.03 -25.53 -3.54
N GLY A 157 -27.18 -25.16 -2.27
CA GLY A 157 -28.10 -25.84 -1.36
C GLY A 157 -29.54 -25.86 -1.88
N ARG A 158 -30.03 -24.75 -2.45
CA ARG A 158 -31.36 -24.69 -3.10
C ARG A 158 -31.50 -25.60 -4.33
N ARG A 159 -30.40 -25.95 -4.97
CA ARG A 159 -30.34 -26.83 -6.15
C ARG A 159 -30.03 -28.29 -5.80
N GLY A 160 -29.85 -28.61 -4.51
CA GLY A 160 -29.41 -29.94 -4.08
C GLY A 160 -27.96 -30.27 -4.44
N ILE A 161 -27.13 -29.26 -4.72
CA ILE A 161 -25.71 -29.43 -5.06
C ILE A 161 -24.89 -29.16 -3.80
N LEU A 162 -24.01 -30.11 -3.43
CA LEU A 162 -23.03 -29.92 -2.37
C LEU A 162 -21.63 -29.84 -2.98
N LEU A 163 -20.98 -28.69 -2.84
CA LEU A 163 -19.58 -28.51 -3.19
C LEU A 163 -18.75 -28.28 -1.91
N PRO A 164 -18.15 -29.33 -1.32
CA PRO A 164 -17.39 -29.22 -0.08
C PRO A 164 -16.25 -28.19 -0.17
N ASP A 165 -15.61 -28.08 -1.33
CA ASP A 165 -14.53 -27.13 -1.58
C ASP A 165 -14.97 -25.67 -1.34
N MET A 166 -16.17 -25.30 -1.77
CA MET A 166 -16.72 -23.96 -1.58
C MET A 166 -17.02 -23.67 -0.11
N VAL A 167 -17.58 -24.66 0.61
CA VAL A 167 -17.83 -24.55 2.06
C VAL A 167 -16.51 -24.35 2.81
N GLU A 168 -15.50 -25.15 2.48
CA GLU A 168 -14.18 -25.03 3.11
C GLU A 168 -13.52 -23.68 2.81
N LEU A 169 -13.61 -23.17 1.57
CA LEU A 169 -13.12 -21.83 1.24
C LEU A 169 -13.80 -20.75 2.08
N LYS A 170 -15.13 -20.80 2.17
CA LYS A 170 -15.91 -19.87 3.00
C LYS A 170 -15.42 -19.90 4.45
N LEU A 171 -15.26 -21.10 5.04
CA LEU A 171 -14.80 -21.24 6.41
C LEU A 171 -13.37 -20.75 6.61
N GLN A 172 -12.46 -21.01 5.66
CA GLN A 172 -11.09 -20.50 5.71
C GLN A 172 -11.04 -18.98 5.71
N VAL A 173 -11.83 -18.34 4.83
CA VAL A 173 -11.92 -16.88 4.75
C VAL A 173 -12.54 -16.30 6.02
N ILE A 174 -13.59 -16.92 6.56
CA ILE A 174 -14.21 -16.52 7.83
C ILE A 174 -13.17 -16.58 8.96
N ARG A 175 -12.47 -17.72 9.11
CA ARG A 175 -11.44 -17.89 10.15
C ARG A 175 -10.35 -16.84 10.07
N LEU A 176 -9.99 -16.37 8.87
CA LEU A 176 -8.99 -15.33 8.68
C LEU A 176 -9.51 -13.94 9.06
N LEU A 177 -10.76 -13.62 8.67
CA LEU A 177 -11.42 -12.34 8.97
C LEU A 177 -11.84 -12.19 10.44
N GLU A 178 -12.13 -13.31 11.11
CA GLU A 178 -12.54 -13.36 12.53
C GLU A 178 -11.34 -13.48 13.49
N ARG A 179 -10.10 -13.49 12.98
CA ARG A 179 -8.93 -13.32 13.85
C ARG A 179 -9.06 -12.02 14.62
N GLU A 180 -8.66 -12.08 15.88
CA GLU A 180 -8.72 -10.95 16.80
C GLU A 180 -8.11 -9.69 16.16
N GLY A 181 -8.86 -8.59 16.21
CA GLY A 181 -8.43 -7.30 15.66
C GLY A 181 -8.67 -7.09 14.16
N VAL A 182 -8.77 -8.12 13.30
CA VAL A 182 -8.85 -7.93 11.84
C VAL A 182 -10.04 -7.07 11.42
N SER A 183 -11.24 -7.37 11.93
CA SER A 183 -12.45 -6.62 11.58
C SER A 183 -12.35 -5.15 12.00
N TRP A 184 -11.93 -4.89 13.25
CA TRP A 184 -11.77 -3.54 13.79
C TRP A 184 -10.67 -2.76 13.06
N HIS A 185 -9.47 -3.33 12.94
CA HIS A 185 -8.35 -2.66 12.27
C HIS A 185 -8.68 -2.38 10.80
N ARG A 186 -9.38 -3.27 10.09
CA ARG A 186 -9.84 -3.03 8.72
C ARG A 186 -10.77 -1.82 8.64
N VAL A 187 -11.79 -1.76 9.49
CA VAL A 187 -12.77 -0.66 9.48
C VAL A 187 -12.09 0.66 9.80
N ARG A 188 -11.29 0.70 10.86
CA ARG A 188 -10.62 1.93 11.31
C ARG A 188 -9.55 2.40 10.31
N THR A 189 -8.66 1.50 9.87
CA THR A 189 -7.66 1.83 8.84
C THR A 189 -8.33 2.29 7.54
N GLY A 190 -9.48 1.70 7.17
CA GLY A 190 -10.25 2.14 6.01
C GLY A 190 -10.80 3.56 6.14
N ALA A 191 -11.26 3.95 7.32
CA ALA A 191 -11.70 5.33 7.58
C ALA A 191 -10.52 6.31 7.57
N GLU A 192 -9.40 5.95 8.21
CA GLU A 192 -8.19 6.77 8.30
C GLU A 192 -7.46 6.91 6.96
N ALA A 193 -7.52 5.90 6.09
CA ALA A 193 -6.95 5.95 4.73
C ALA A 193 -7.54 7.08 3.87
N GLY A 194 -8.80 7.46 4.12
CA GLY A 194 -9.43 8.61 3.48
C GLY A 194 -8.69 9.91 3.81
N LEU A 195 -8.31 10.12 5.06
CA LEU A 195 -7.57 11.30 5.50
C LEU A 195 -6.21 11.40 4.80
N LEU A 196 -5.47 10.29 4.74
CA LEU A 196 -4.15 10.27 4.08
C LEU A 196 -4.26 10.53 2.57
N THR A 197 -5.35 10.07 1.94
CA THR A 197 -5.64 10.36 0.53
C THR A 197 -5.91 11.84 0.29
N GLU A 198 -6.69 12.49 1.17
CA GLU A 198 -6.93 13.93 1.09
C GLU A 198 -5.67 14.76 1.35
N LEU A 199 -4.84 14.35 2.33
CA LEU A 199 -3.54 14.99 2.58
C LEU A 199 -2.64 14.89 1.35
N ARG A 200 -2.56 13.72 0.69
CA ARG A 200 -1.81 13.57 -0.57
C ARG A 200 -2.33 14.48 -1.67
N ARG A 201 -3.66 14.56 -1.83
CA ARG A 201 -4.27 15.45 -2.82
C ARG A 201 -3.94 16.91 -2.54
N ALA A 202 -3.97 17.33 -1.27
CA ALA A 202 -3.59 18.68 -0.88
C ALA A 202 -2.10 18.96 -1.15
N SER A 203 -1.22 18.01 -0.82
CA SER A 203 0.22 18.11 -1.09
C SER A 203 0.56 18.11 -2.57
N ALA A 204 -0.21 17.38 -3.40
CA ALA A 204 -0.09 17.38 -4.86
C ALA A 204 -0.75 18.60 -5.52
N GLY A 205 -1.81 19.14 -4.92
CA GLY A 205 -2.61 20.27 -5.43
C GLY A 205 -1.90 21.62 -5.48
N GLY A 206 -0.67 21.73 -4.98
CA GLY A 206 0.21 22.88 -5.16
C GLY A 206 1.01 22.87 -6.46
N ALA A 207 1.10 21.73 -7.15
CA ALA A 207 1.80 21.60 -8.43
C ALA A 207 1.08 20.57 -9.30
N GLY A 208 0.47 21.02 -10.40
CA GLY A 208 0.02 20.11 -11.45
C GLY A 208 1.19 19.22 -11.90
N ALA A 209 1.20 17.98 -11.42
CA ALA A 209 2.15 16.96 -11.85
C ALA A 209 1.53 15.59 -11.63
N SER A 210 1.32 14.92 -12.77
CA SER A 210 1.00 13.51 -12.96
C SER A 210 1.76 12.57 -12.01
N GLU A 211 1.06 11.56 -11.50
CA GLU A 211 1.66 10.36 -10.91
C GLU A 211 2.69 9.75 -11.88
N PRO A 212 3.87 9.30 -11.41
CA PRO A 212 4.74 8.47 -12.21
C PRO A 212 4.16 7.03 -12.30
N PRO A 213 4.52 6.27 -13.35
CA PRO A 213 3.98 4.93 -13.62
C PRO A 213 4.28 3.90 -12.52
#